data_AF-A0A0F8ZNL0-F1
#
_entry.id   AF-A0A0F8ZNL0-F1
#
_cell.length_a   1.000
_cell.length_b   1.000
_cell.length_c   1.000
_cell.angle_alpha   90.00
_cell.angle_beta   90.00
_cell.angle_gamma   90.00
#
_symmetry.space_group_name_H-M   'P 1'
#
loop_
_entity.id
_entity.type
_entity.pdbx_description
1 polymer ?
#
loop_
_entity_poly.entity_id
_entity_poly.type
_entity_poly.pdbx_seq_one_letter_code
_entity_poly.pdbx_strand_id
1 'polypeptide(L)'
;MTEKRIITKDDIFLKARMLSEGVRVNIKKKSETGNTFRPVVLNGCDLVIMLLPNPYSRLEVTINGDIVTISDMGKILALGELEVRRLWRDENMSDGIPVERVYSQSASSTSIINIIINFRCYNYDTGQGCKYCGLFASPINKSPPPSIAPKITALQVEMAIIAVHNGWRGTIVLSGGALPPSQQGQLTEKIERVMSQFRESLDEKILSQLHIGANVYPPDDLDTMQLWKDLGVNAAEFDLEVMDPAYFKA
;
A
#
# COMPACT_ATOMS: atom_id res chain seq x y z
N MET A 1 -8.76 23.15 -11.39
CA MET A 1 -7.58 22.30 -11.12
C MET A 1 -6.46 23.21 -10.73
N THR A 2 -6.00 23.14 -9.48
CA THR A 2 -4.75 23.79 -9.06
C THR A 2 -3.61 23.15 -9.84
N GLU A 3 -2.74 23.98 -10.40
CA GLU A 3 -1.57 23.51 -11.16
C GLU A 3 -0.67 22.68 -10.24
N LYS A 4 -0.32 21.46 -10.67
CA LYS A 4 0.56 20.59 -9.88
C LYS A 4 1.97 21.17 -9.90
N ARG A 5 2.53 21.44 -8.72
CA ARG A 5 3.94 21.83 -8.57
C ARG A 5 4.82 20.59 -8.65
N ILE A 6 6.04 20.80 -9.09
CA ILE A 6 7.08 19.78 -9.11
C ILE A 6 7.40 19.35 -7.67
N ILE A 7 7.52 18.04 -7.45
CA ILE A 7 7.99 17.47 -6.19
C ILE A 7 9.46 17.88 -5.99
N THR A 8 9.74 18.53 -4.87
CA THR A 8 11.07 19.04 -4.53
C THR A 8 11.82 18.07 -3.63
N LYS A 9 13.12 18.28 -3.47
CA LYS A 9 13.96 17.51 -2.53
C LYS A 9 13.45 17.62 -1.09
N ASP A 10 12.93 18.79 -0.70
CA ASP A 10 12.42 19.05 0.64
C ASP A 10 11.15 18.25 0.93
N ASP A 11 10.29 18.01 -0.08
CA ASP A 11 9.11 17.16 0.06
C ASP A 11 9.51 15.71 0.32
N ILE A 12 10.49 15.22 -0.42
CA ILE A 12 11.03 13.86 -0.25
C ILE A 12 11.68 13.71 1.13
N PHE A 13 12.48 14.69 1.57
CA PHE A 13 13.06 14.67 2.91
C PHE A 13 12.00 14.74 4.01
N LEU A 14 10.96 15.56 3.84
CA LEU A 14 9.86 15.63 4.80
C LEU A 14 9.15 14.28 4.92
N LYS A 15 8.82 13.65 3.78
CA LYS A 15 8.24 12.30 3.77
C LYS A 15 9.15 11.30 4.48
N ALA A 16 10.44 11.29 4.14
CA ALA A 16 11.41 10.38 4.75
C ALA A 16 11.50 10.56 6.27
N ARG A 17 11.53 11.81 6.76
CA ARG A 17 11.52 12.10 8.20
C ARG A 17 10.23 11.67 8.87
N MET A 18 9.07 11.93 8.27
CA MET A 18 7.78 11.50 8.83
C MET A 18 7.67 9.97 8.94
N LEU A 19 8.25 9.24 7.99
CA LEU A 19 8.29 7.78 8.01
C LEU A 19 9.32 7.22 9.00
N SER A 20 10.46 7.88 9.20
CA SER A 20 11.54 7.39 10.07
C SER A 20 11.40 7.83 11.53
N GLU A 21 11.08 9.10 11.76
CA GLU A 21 10.91 9.68 13.10
C GLU A 21 9.49 9.44 13.63
N GLY A 22 8.51 9.19 12.75
CA GLY A 22 7.11 9.29 13.09
C GLY A 22 6.69 10.74 13.39
N VAL A 23 5.44 10.92 13.81
CA VAL A 23 4.86 12.25 14.05
C VAL A 23 3.99 12.28 15.30
N ARG A 24 4.03 13.40 16.04
CA ARG A 24 3.07 13.70 17.09
C ARG A 24 1.78 14.21 16.46
N VAL A 25 0.69 13.46 16.60
CA VAL A 25 -0.60 13.79 15.98
C VAL A 25 -1.48 14.54 16.98
N ASN A 26 -1.97 15.72 16.56
CA ASN A 26 -2.93 16.52 17.29
C ASN A 26 -4.21 16.71 16.47
N ILE A 27 -5.35 16.24 16.99
CA ILE A 27 -6.64 16.29 16.29
C ILE A 27 -7.46 17.43 16.89
N LYS A 28 -7.62 18.53 16.14
CA LYS A 28 -8.47 19.67 16.52
C LYS A 28 -9.93 19.43 16.16
N LYS A 29 -10.18 18.94 14.95
CA LYS A 29 -11.52 18.56 14.45
C LYS A 29 -11.38 17.26 13.67
N LYS A 30 -12.28 16.30 13.90
CA LYS A 30 -12.35 15.06 13.12
C LYS A 30 -12.87 15.35 11.72
N SER A 31 -12.41 14.59 10.73
CA SER A 31 -12.99 14.58 9.39
C SER A 31 -14.45 14.11 9.44
N GLU A 32 -15.28 14.68 8.57
CA GLU A 32 -16.69 14.30 8.41
C GLU A 32 -16.84 13.07 7.51
N THR A 33 -15.80 12.73 6.73
CA THR A 33 -15.87 11.69 5.69
C THR A 33 -15.06 10.44 6.03
N GLY A 34 -14.59 10.24 7.27
CA GLY A 34 -13.92 9.00 7.65
C GLY A 34 -12.95 9.09 8.83
N ASN A 35 -12.18 8.02 9.01
CA ASN A 35 -11.17 7.93 10.07
C ASN A 35 -10.15 9.07 10.00
N THR A 36 -9.73 9.56 11.16
CA THR A 36 -8.75 10.66 11.25
C THR A 36 -7.33 10.20 10.95
N PHE A 37 -7.04 8.91 11.12
CA PHE A 37 -5.77 8.30 10.72
C PHE A 37 -5.90 7.74 9.30
N ARG A 38 -5.59 8.59 8.32
CA ARG A 38 -5.44 8.26 6.89
C ARG A 38 -4.15 8.90 6.37
N PRO A 39 -3.60 8.45 5.23
CA PRO A 39 -2.49 9.13 4.59
C PRO A 39 -2.81 10.61 4.31
N VAL A 40 -1.76 11.43 4.22
CA VAL A 40 -1.84 12.85 3.90
C VAL A 40 -1.30 13.06 2.49
N VAL A 41 -2.04 13.79 1.67
CA VAL A 41 -1.60 14.27 0.36
C VAL A 41 -1.10 15.70 0.52
N LEU A 42 0.15 15.98 0.18
CA LEU A 42 0.70 17.33 0.29
C LEU A 42 0.06 18.30 -0.70
N ASN A 43 -0.12 19.56 -0.31
CA ASN A 43 -0.73 20.55 -1.19
C ASN A 43 0.19 20.86 -2.39
N GLY A 44 -0.44 20.90 -3.57
CA GLY A 44 0.21 21.21 -4.83
C GLY A 44 0.98 20.04 -5.45
N CYS A 45 1.21 18.92 -4.76
CA CYS A 45 1.85 17.75 -5.36
C CYS A 45 1.12 16.46 -4.96
N ASP A 46 1.28 15.38 -5.71
CA ASP A 46 0.62 14.11 -5.37
C ASP A 46 1.41 13.27 -4.36
N LEU A 47 2.26 13.91 -3.53
CA LEU A 47 3.07 13.17 -2.58
C LEU A 47 2.21 12.72 -1.40
N VAL A 48 2.01 11.41 -1.31
CA VAL A 48 1.26 10.76 -0.23
C VAL A 48 2.20 10.30 0.88
N ILE A 49 1.83 10.61 2.12
CA ILE A 49 2.60 10.30 3.33
C ILE A 49 1.71 9.60 4.36
N MET A 50 2.11 8.41 4.80
CA MET A 50 1.46 7.70 5.90
C MET A 50 1.81 8.38 7.24
N LEU A 51 0.81 8.56 8.10
CA LEU A 51 1.04 9.06 9.46
C LEU A 51 1.41 7.91 10.39
N LEU A 52 2.67 7.88 10.84
CA LEU A 52 3.15 6.94 11.86
C LEU A 52 3.18 7.66 13.21
N PRO A 53 2.23 7.40 14.13
CA PRO A 53 2.17 8.11 15.40
C PRO A 53 3.43 7.83 16.24
N ASN A 54 4.11 8.90 16.67
CA ASN A 54 5.18 8.87 17.65
C ASN A 54 5.02 10.07 18.61
N PRO A 55 4.62 9.86 19.87
CA PRO A 55 4.41 10.95 20.83
C PRO A 55 5.69 11.72 21.18
N TYR A 56 6.87 11.13 20.93
CA TYR A 56 8.18 11.72 21.19
C TYR A 56 8.80 12.43 19.98
N SER A 57 8.13 12.39 18.81
CA SER A 57 8.63 13.06 17.62
C SER A 57 8.59 14.58 17.78
N ARG A 58 9.58 15.25 17.18
CA ARG A 58 9.60 16.71 17.02
C ARG A 58 8.69 17.18 15.91
N LEU A 59 8.40 16.30 14.95
CA LEU A 59 7.43 16.56 13.90
C LEU A 59 6.02 16.45 14.47
N GLU A 60 5.21 17.44 14.15
CA GLU A 60 3.85 17.57 14.60
C GLU A 60 2.91 17.63 13.40
N VAL A 61 1.82 16.88 13.48
CA VAL A 61 0.74 16.89 12.50
C VAL A 61 -0.53 17.34 13.18
N THR A 62 -1.03 18.51 12.78
CA THR A 62 -2.32 19.03 13.25
C THR A 62 -3.40 18.76 12.22
N ILE A 63 -4.45 18.05 12.63
CA ILE A 63 -5.60 17.71 11.77
C ILE A 63 -6.81 18.54 12.19
N ASN A 64 -7.40 19.25 11.23
CA ASN A 64 -8.60 20.05 11.42
C ASN A 64 -9.62 19.77 10.30
N GLY A 65 -10.49 18.79 10.51
CA GLY A 65 -11.33 18.23 9.45
C GLY A 65 -10.46 17.37 8.53
N ASP A 66 -10.46 17.67 7.24
CA ASP A 66 -9.55 17.05 6.28
C ASP A 66 -8.27 17.87 6.06
N ILE A 67 -8.18 19.09 6.58
CA ILE A 67 -6.99 19.94 6.43
C ILE A 67 -5.90 19.49 7.41
N VAL A 68 -4.68 19.36 6.90
CA VAL A 68 -3.51 18.91 7.66
C VAL A 68 -2.40 19.95 7.60
N THR A 69 -1.85 20.26 8.76
CA THR A 69 -0.63 21.09 8.89
C THR A 69 0.50 20.26 9.48
N ILE A 70 1.64 20.24 8.80
CA ILE A 70 2.86 19.56 9.23
C ILE A 70 3.86 20.61 9.70
N SER A 71 4.39 20.46 10.92
CA SER A 71 5.32 21.43 11.51
C SER A 71 6.44 20.74 12.29
N ASP A 72 7.57 21.42 12.45
CA ASP A 72 8.69 21.01 13.32
C ASP A 72 8.95 22.16 14.30
N MET A 73 8.79 21.88 15.60
CA MET A 73 8.96 22.88 16.67
C MET A 73 8.19 24.19 16.41
N GLY A 74 6.93 24.10 15.96
CA GLY A 74 6.07 25.25 15.69
C GLY A 74 6.30 25.94 14.33
N LYS A 75 7.34 25.59 13.58
CA LYS A 75 7.52 26.06 12.20
C LYS A 75 6.75 25.17 11.24
N ILE A 76 5.82 25.75 10.48
CA ILE A 76 5.10 25.03 9.42
C ILE A 76 6.08 24.63 8.31
N LEU A 77 6.13 23.34 8.01
CA LEU A 77 6.95 22.78 6.94
C LEU A 77 6.11 22.55 5.67
N ALA A 78 4.88 22.03 5.84
CA ALA A 78 3.99 21.75 4.73
C ALA A 78 2.52 21.77 5.15
N LEU A 79 1.66 21.93 4.14
CA LEU A 79 0.21 21.75 4.26
C LEU A 79 -0.20 20.56 3.39
N GLY A 80 -1.29 19.92 3.75
CA GLY A 80 -1.87 18.83 2.99
C GLY A 80 -3.32 18.59 3.37
N GLU A 81 -3.87 17.53 2.80
CA GLU A 81 -5.22 17.07 3.10
C GLU A 81 -5.21 15.57 3.40
N LEU A 82 -6.13 15.11 4.25
CA LEU A 82 -6.37 13.69 4.44
C LEU A 82 -6.83 13.07 3.11
N GLU A 83 -6.25 11.93 2.78
CA GLU A 83 -6.58 11.17 1.58
C GLU A 83 -8.10 10.88 1.51
N VAL A 84 -8.73 11.16 0.37
CA VAL A 84 -10.19 11.06 0.20
C VAL A 84 -10.68 9.64 0.48
N ARG A 85 -11.52 9.46 1.50
CA ARG A 85 -12.12 8.15 1.77
C ARG A 85 -13.15 7.83 0.68
N ARG A 86 -12.97 6.69 0.01
CA ARG A 86 -13.87 6.22 -1.04
C ARG A 86 -15.11 5.54 -0.46
N LEU A 87 -16.28 5.81 -1.05
CA LEU A 87 -17.58 5.30 -0.58
C LEU A 87 -17.71 3.77 -0.66
N TRP A 88 -17.02 3.12 -1.60
CA TRP A 88 -17.02 1.66 -1.71
C TRP A 88 -16.49 0.96 -0.44
N ARG A 89 -15.81 1.69 0.45
CA ARG A 89 -15.36 1.17 1.75
C ARG A 89 -16.51 1.00 2.76
N ASP A 90 -17.68 1.58 2.51
CA ASP A 90 -18.90 1.41 3.32
C ASP A 90 -19.69 0.17 2.93
N GLU A 91 -19.34 -0.49 1.82
CA GLU A 91 -19.97 -1.73 1.38
C GLU A 91 -19.62 -2.90 2.30
N ASN A 92 -20.42 -3.96 2.20
CA ASN A 92 -20.13 -5.25 2.84
C ASN A 92 -19.66 -6.26 1.80
N MET A 93 -18.74 -7.11 2.24
CA MET A 93 -18.35 -8.34 1.55
C MET A 93 -19.53 -9.33 1.52
N SER A 94 -19.46 -10.35 0.67
CA SER A 94 -20.46 -11.41 0.52
C SER A 94 -20.73 -12.21 1.80
N ASP A 95 -19.76 -12.27 2.71
CA ASP A 95 -19.88 -12.88 4.04
C ASP A 95 -20.39 -11.91 5.13
N GLY A 96 -20.75 -10.68 4.76
CA GLY A 96 -21.25 -9.63 5.66
C GLY A 96 -20.16 -8.88 6.42
N ILE A 97 -18.88 -9.18 6.20
CA ILE A 97 -17.78 -8.40 6.79
C ILE A 97 -17.72 -7.02 6.11
N PRO A 98 -17.54 -5.91 6.85
CA PRO A 98 -17.37 -4.61 6.22
C PRO A 98 -16.07 -4.52 5.40
N VAL A 99 -16.13 -3.95 4.20
CA VAL A 99 -14.96 -3.76 3.32
C VAL A 99 -13.84 -2.99 4.03
N GLU A 100 -14.18 -1.96 4.80
CA GLU A 100 -13.25 -1.16 5.60
C GLU A 100 -12.32 -2.01 6.48
N ARG A 101 -12.83 -3.13 7.01
CA ARG A 101 -12.04 -4.03 7.86
C ARG A 101 -10.89 -4.67 7.09
N VAL A 102 -11.17 -5.20 5.89
CA VAL A 102 -10.15 -5.79 5.02
C VAL A 102 -9.20 -4.72 4.52
N TYR A 103 -9.74 -3.57 4.10
CA TYR A 103 -8.96 -2.43 3.62
C TYR A 103 -7.90 -1.98 4.65
N SER A 104 -8.32 -1.76 5.89
CA SER A 104 -7.44 -1.30 6.98
C SER A 104 -6.28 -2.24 7.31
N GLN A 105 -6.40 -3.52 6.95
CA GLN A 105 -5.40 -4.57 7.23
C GLN A 105 -4.57 -4.97 6.01
N SER A 106 -4.86 -4.40 4.83
CA SER A 106 -4.21 -4.76 3.57
C SER A 106 -3.03 -3.85 3.19
N ALA A 107 -2.74 -2.81 3.98
CA ALA A 107 -1.82 -1.74 3.60
C ALA A 107 -2.21 -1.04 2.27
N SER A 108 -3.50 -1.02 1.93
CA SER A 108 -4.03 -0.29 0.78
C SER A 108 -4.12 1.22 1.03
N SER A 109 -4.10 1.99 -0.04
CA SER A 109 -4.39 3.43 -0.09
C SER A 109 -5.59 3.70 -1.01
N THR A 110 -5.98 4.96 -1.17
CA THR A 110 -7.13 5.29 -2.04
C THR A 110 -6.82 5.14 -3.51
N SER A 111 -5.54 5.11 -3.86
CA SER A 111 -5.03 4.94 -5.22
C SER A 111 -4.49 3.54 -5.48
N ILE A 112 -4.15 2.78 -4.43
CA ILE A 112 -3.55 1.44 -4.53
C ILE A 112 -4.33 0.46 -3.66
N ILE A 113 -4.86 -0.61 -4.27
CA ILE A 113 -5.34 -1.77 -3.52
C ILE A 113 -4.25 -2.84 -3.53
N ASN A 114 -3.77 -3.19 -2.34
CA ASN A 114 -2.78 -4.25 -2.14
C ASN A 114 -3.46 -5.60 -1.97
N ILE A 115 -3.04 -6.57 -2.79
CA ILE A 115 -3.43 -7.98 -2.70
C ILE A 115 -2.18 -8.76 -2.29
N ILE A 116 -2.14 -9.17 -1.03
CA ILE A 116 -1.03 -9.86 -0.43
C ILE A 116 -1.08 -11.33 -0.86
N ILE A 117 -0.18 -11.71 -1.75
CA ILE A 117 -0.05 -13.09 -2.25
C ILE A 117 0.97 -13.91 -1.45
N ASN A 118 1.79 -13.24 -0.63
CA ASN A 118 2.71 -13.89 0.30
C ASN A 118 2.92 -13.04 1.57
N PHE A 119 2.69 -13.65 2.73
CA PHE A 119 2.79 -13.01 4.06
C PHE A 119 4.14 -13.22 4.75
N ARG A 120 5.10 -13.88 4.11
CA ARG A 120 6.46 -14.09 4.64
C ARG A 120 7.47 -13.34 3.80
N CYS A 121 8.56 -12.88 4.41
CA CYS A 121 9.71 -12.38 3.67
C CYS A 121 10.97 -13.12 4.14
N TYR A 122 11.56 -13.91 3.23
CA TYR A 122 12.73 -14.74 3.47
C TYR A 122 13.93 -13.95 3.98
N ASN A 123 14.07 -12.69 3.56
CA ASN A 123 15.15 -11.84 4.04
C ASN A 123 15.11 -11.66 5.57
N TYR A 124 13.94 -11.66 6.20
CA TYR A 124 13.87 -11.64 7.66
C TYR A 124 14.34 -12.96 8.27
N ASP A 125 14.02 -14.08 7.64
CA ASP A 125 14.46 -15.40 8.10
C ASP A 125 15.99 -15.54 8.05
N THR A 126 16.65 -14.81 7.15
CA THR A 126 18.11 -14.80 6.98
C THR A 126 18.82 -13.64 7.68
N GLY A 127 18.09 -12.80 8.45
CA GLY A 127 18.65 -11.64 9.13
C GLY A 127 19.01 -10.46 8.22
N GLN A 128 18.55 -10.47 6.97
CA GLN A 128 18.74 -9.44 5.94
C GLN A 128 17.45 -8.62 5.68
N GLY A 129 16.51 -8.63 6.62
CA GLY A 129 15.23 -7.93 6.48
C GLY A 129 15.40 -6.42 6.34
N CYS A 130 14.57 -5.79 5.50
CA CYS A 130 14.60 -4.34 5.27
C CYS A 130 14.27 -3.59 6.57
N LYS A 131 15.20 -2.75 7.06
CA LYS A 131 15.03 -1.99 8.32
C LYS A 131 13.82 -1.05 8.33
N TYR A 132 13.38 -0.61 7.16
CA TYR A 132 12.28 0.34 6.99
C TYR A 132 10.93 -0.34 6.70
N CYS A 133 10.93 -1.64 6.46
CA CYS A 133 9.68 -2.34 6.16
C CYS A 133 8.83 -2.44 7.44
N GLY A 134 7.51 -2.32 7.30
CA GLY A 134 6.58 -2.45 8.42
C GLY A 134 6.71 -3.80 9.15
N LEU A 135 7.17 -4.85 8.45
CA LEU A 135 7.52 -6.15 9.02
C LEU A 135 8.77 -6.09 9.91
N PHE A 136 9.62 -5.07 9.84
CA PHE A 136 10.73 -4.86 10.76
C PHE A 136 10.27 -4.18 12.04
N ALA A 137 9.44 -3.13 11.91
CA ALA A 137 8.90 -2.40 13.06
C ALA A 137 7.87 -3.24 13.85
N SER A 138 7.15 -4.14 13.18
CA SER A 138 6.24 -5.10 13.79
C SER A 138 6.42 -6.48 13.13
N PRO A 139 7.45 -7.24 13.53
CA PRO A 139 7.73 -8.54 12.95
C PRO A 139 6.60 -9.50 13.24
N ILE A 140 5.85 -9.81 12.19
CA ILE A 140 4.94 -10.93 12.19
C ILE A 140 5.83 -12.18 12.12
N ASN A 141 6.22 -12.68 13.29
CA ASN A 141 7.15 -13.81 13.45
C ASN A 141 6.67 -15.12 12.79
N LYS A 142 5.42 -15.16 12.31
CA LYS A 142 4.83 -16.33 11.65
C LYS A 142 3.87 -15.89 10.57
N SER A 143 4.07 -16.39 9.35
CA SER A 143 3.03 -16.34 8.34
C SER A 143 1.73 -16.93 8.89
N PRO A 144 0.57 -16.43 8.44
CA PRO A 144 -0.69 -17.10 8.71
C PRO A 144 -0.59 -18.57 8.29
N PRO A 145 -1.31 -19.48 8.97
CA PRO A 145 -1.35 -20.88 8.57
C PRO A 145 -1.67 -21.04 7.07
N PRO A 146 -1.16 -22.06 6.37
CA PRO A 146 -1.45 -22.28 4.94
C PRO A 146 -2.94 -22.35 4.59
N SER A 147 -3.78 -22.73 5.56
CA SER A 147 -5.25 -22.76 5.41
C SER A 147 -5.92 -21.38 5.54
N ILE A 148 -5.21 -20.38 6.07
CA ILE A 148 -5.71 -19.03 6.36
C ILE A 148 -5.21 -18.02 5.33
N ALA A 149 -3.92 -18.07 4.96
CA ALA A 149 -3.35 -17.10 4.02
C ALA A 149 -4.16 -16.96 2.71
N PRO A 150 -4.58 -18.05 2.04
CA PRO A 150 -5.39 -17.93 0.83
C PRO A 150 -6.78 -17.33 1.06
N LYS A 151 -7.35 -17.48 2.26
CA LYS A 151 -8.63 -16.86 2.62
C LYS A 151 -8.48 -15.36 2.78
N ILE A 152 -7.38 -14.90 3.38
CA ILE A 152 -7.07 -13.46 3.48
C ILE A 152 -6.89 -12.87 2.07
N THR A 153 -6.12 -13.53 1.21
CA THR A 153 -5.94 -13.09 -0.18
C THR A 153 -7.28 -13.02 -0.91
N ALA A 154 -8.16 -14.02 -0.76
CA ALA A 154 -9.49 -14.02 -1.37
C ALA A 154 -10.36 -12.83 -0.89
N LEU A 155 -10.35 -12.51 0.41
CA LEU A 155 -11.03 -11.33 0.94
C LEU A 155 -10.49 -10.02 0.33
N GLN A 156 -9.18 -9.93 0.09
CA GLN A 156 -8.58 -8.75 -0.56
C GLN A 156 -8.96 -8.65 -2.04
N VAL A 157 -9.06 -9.78 -2.74
CA VAL A 157 -9.53 -9.85 -4.14
C VAL A 157 -11.00 -9.40 -4.23
N GLU A 158 -11.86 -9.92 -3.36
CA GLU A 158 -13.27 -9.53 -3.33
C GLU A 158 -13.44 -8.04 -2.98
N MET A 159 -12.62 -7.49 -2.07
CA MET A 159 -12.61 -6.06 -1.79
C MET A 159 -12.26 -5.26 -3.04
N ALA A 160 -11.25 -5.69 -3.80
CA ALA A 160 -10.87 -5.05 -5.06
C ALA A 160 -12.01 -5.09 -6.09
N ILE A 161 -12.71 -6.22 -6.20
CA ILE A 161 -13.87 -6.38 -7.08
C ILE A 161 -14.98 -5.40 -6.69
N ILE A 162 -15.32 -5.29 -5.40
CA ILE A 162 -16.32 -4.33 -4.90
C ILE A 162 -15.91 -2.90 -5.25
N ALA A 163 -14.65 -2.53 -5.03
CA ALA A 163 -14.13 -1.20 -5.39
C ALA A 163 -14.30 -0.95 -6.91
N VAL A 164 -13.92 -1.91 -7.75
CA VAL A 164 -14.01 -1.82 -9.21
C VAL A 164 -15.46 -1.69 -9.70
N HIS A 165 -16.40 -2.46 -9.14
CA HIS A 165 -17.83 -2.32 -9.48
C HIS A 165 -18.39 -0.96 -9.08
N ASN A 166 -17.86 -0.36 -8.02
CA ASN A 166 -18.18 0.99 -7.59
C ASN A 166 -17.40 2.10 -8.34
N GLY A 167 -16.81 1.76 -9.50
CA GLY A 167 -16.18 2.71 -10.40
C GLY A 167 -14.75 3.11 -10.01
N TRP A 168 -14.13 2.47 -9.02
CA TRP A 168 -12.72 2.69 -8.70
C TRP A 168 -11.82 2.12 -9.81
N ARG A 169 -10.80 2.87 -10.22
CA ARG A 169 -9.85 2.54 -11.30
C ARG A 169 -8.42 2.92 -10.93
N GLY A 170 -8.05 2.71 -9.67
CA GLY A 170 -6.66 2.88 -9.22
C GLY A 170 -5.79 1.69 -9.65
N THR A 171 -4.66 1.52 -8.98
CA THR A 171 -3.74 0.42 -9.20
C THR A 171 -4.04 -0.73 -8.25
N ILE A 172 -4.16 -1.94 -8.78
CA ILE A 172 -4.13 -3.17 -7.99
C ILE A 172 -2.69 -3.65 -7.96
N VAL A 173 -2.13 -3.84 -6.78
CA VAL A 173 -0.76 -4.34 -6.61
C VAL A 173 -0.80 -5.73 -6.01
N LEU A 174 -0.25 -6.70 -6.73
CA LEU A 174 0.02 -8.03 -6.23
C LEU A 174 1.32 -7.96 -5.43
N SER A 175 1.22 -7.90 -4.11
CA SER A 175 2.36 -7.66 -3.21
C SER A 175 2.71 -8.87 -2.35
N GLY A 176 3.97 -8.95 -1.97
CA GLY A 176 4.44 -10.01 -1.08
C GLY A 176 5.92 -9.91 -0.76
N GLY A 177 6.31 -10.51 0.36
CA GLY A 177 7.72 -10.59 0.73
C GLY A 177 8.51 -11.55 -0.17
N ALA A 178 9.84 -11.50 -0.06
CA ALA A 178 10.74 -12.45 -0.70
C ALA A 178 10.34 -13.90 -0.33
N LEU A 179 10.21 -14.77 -1.33
CA LEU A 179 10.12 -16.21 -1.09
C LEU A 179 11.55 -16.79 -1.03
N PRO A 180 11.76 -17.87 -0.26
CA PRO A 180 13.02 -18.61 -0.34
C PRO A 180 13.21 -19.15 -1.77
N PRO A 181 14.46 -19.34 -2.25
CA PRO A 181 14.74 -19.79 -3.61
C PRO A 181 13.95 -21.03 -4.04
N SER A 182 13.80 -22.01 -3.14
CA SER A 182 13.05 -23.25 -3.40
C SER A 182 11.54 -23.07 -3.59
N GLN A 183 10.99 -21.89 -3.27
CA GLN A 183 9.57 -21.58 -3.38
C GLN A 183 9.27 -20.47 -4.40
N GLN A 184 10.27 -19.90 -5.06
CA GLN A 184 10.07 -18.81 -6.03
C GLN A 184 9.10 -19.21 -7.15
N GLY A 185 9.13 -20.46 -7.61
CA GLY A 185 8.19 -20.98 -8.61
C GLY A 185 6.71 -20.94 -8.19
N GLN A 186 6.41 -20.89 -6.88
CA GLN A 186 5.04 -20.78 -6.38
C GLN A 186 4.43 -19.39 -6.57
N LEU A 187 5.26 -18.39 -6.91
CA LEU A 187 4.79 -17.02 -7.09
C LEU A 187 3.83 -16.91 -8.29
N THR A 188 4.16 -17.58 -9.39
CA THR A 188 3.31 -17.64 -10.59
C THR A 188 1.96 -18.29 -10.29
N GLU A 189 1.93 -19.41 -9.56
CA GLU A 189 0.69 -20.08 -9.16
C GLU A 189 -0.21 -19.16 -8.30
N LYS A 190 0.41 -18.36 -7.42
CA LYS A 190 -0.32 -17.41 -6.57
C LYS A 190 -0.89 -16.24 -7.37
N ILE A 191 -0.12 -15.71 -8.33
CA ILE A 191 -0.58 -14.66 -9.26
C ILE A 191 -1.73 -15.20 -10.10
N GLU A 192 -1.58 -16.40 -10.69
CA GLU A 192 -2.62 -17.05 -11.47
C GLU A 192 -3.92 -17.19 -10.68
N ARG A 193 -3.84 -17.64 -9.41
CA ARG A 193 -5.01 -17.77 -8.54
C ARG A 193 -5.74 -16.44 -8.32
N VAL A 194 -5.02 -15.34 -8.15
CA VAL A 194 -5.65 -14.00 -8.03
C VAL A 194 -6.28 -13.59 -9.36
N MET A 195 -5.55 -13.75 -10.47
CA MET A 195 -6.02 -13.36 -11.79
C MET A 195 -7.23 -14.17 -12.26
N SER A 196 -7.32 -15.46 -11.92
CA SER A 196 -8.49 -16.28 -12.22
C SER A 196 -9.74 -15.79 -11.49
N GLN A 197 -9.64 -15.41 -10.22
CA GLN A 197 -10.77 -14.82 -9.49
C GLN A 197 -11.24 -13.50 -10.11
N PHE A 198 -10.32 -12.66 -10.59
CA PHE A 198 -10.69 -11.46 -11.34
C PHE A 198 -11.41 -11.77 -12.64
N ARG A 199 -10.91 -12.71 -13.44
CA ARG A 199 -11.54 -13.13 -14.70
C ARG A 199 -12.94 -13.73 -14.49
N GLU A 200 -13.13 -14.46 -13.40
CA GLU A 200 -14.42 -15.07 -13.07
C GLU A 200 -15.44 -14.04 -12.57
N SER A 201 -14.98 -12.94 -11.98
CA SER A 201 -15.85 -11.95 -11.31
C SER A 201 -16.06 -10.65 -12.10
N LEU A 202 -15.20 -10.35 -13.06
CA LEU A 202 -15.22 -9.09 -13.82
C LEU A 202 -15.36 -9.35 -15.32
N ASP A 203 -16.18 -8.54 -15.98
CA ASP A 203 -16.25 -8.52 -17.44
C ASP A 203 -14.89 -8.17 -18.04
N GLU A 204 -14.54 -8.78 -19.18
CA GLU A 204 -13.27 -8.56 -19.89
C GLU A 204 -13.02 -7.08 -20.20
N LYS A 205 -14.08 -6.32 -20.51
CA LYS A 205 -14.00 -4.87 -20.75
C LYS A 205 -13.59 -4.08 -19.49
N ILE A 206 -14.04 -4.50 -18.31
CA ILE A 206 -13.65 -3.85 -17.06
C ILE A 206 -12.23 -4.27 -16.69
N LEU A 207 -11.93 -5.57 -16.78
CA LEU A 207 -10.62 -6.11 -16.45
C LEU A 207 -9.50 -5.46 -17.29
N SER A 208 -9.72 -5.26 -18.58
CA SER A 208 -8.76 -4.60 -19.48
C SER A 208 -8.50 -3.11 -19.17
N GLN A 209 -9.33 -2.47 -18.34
CA GLN A 209 -9.13 -1.10 -17.87
C GLN A 209 -8.31 -1.02 -16.59
N LEU A 210 -8.10 -2.14 -15.90
CA LEU A 210 -7.41 -2.15 -14.61
C LEU A 210 -5.90 -2.08 -14.81
N HIS A 211 -5.26 -1.26 -13.98
CA HIS A 211 -3.79 -1.27 -13.85
C HIS A 211 -3.42 -2.27 -12.77
N ILE A 212 -2.80 -3.39 -13.15
CA ILE A 212 -2.47 -4.50 -12.25
C ILE A 212 -0.97 -4.72 -12.29
N GLY A 213 -0.31 -4.32 -11.20
CA GLY A 213 1.13 -4.40 -11.01
C GLY A 213 1.55 -5.57 -10.14
N ALA A 214 2.68 -6.19 -10.46
CA ALA A 214 3.38 -7.08 -9.53
C ALA A 214 4.43 -6.26 -8.74
N ASN A 215 4.31 -6.23 -7.41
CA ASN A 215 5.31 -5.66 -6.49
C ASN A 215 5.84 -6.78 -5.60
N VAL A 216 6.69 -7.59 -6.21
CA VAL A 216 7.30 -8.78 -5.64
C VAL A 216 8.73 -8.86 -6.16
N TYR A 217 9.54 -9.71 -5.55
CA TYR A 217 10.87 -9.98 -6.09
C TYR A 217 10.75 -10.45 -7.55
N PRO A 218 11.46 -9.81 -8.49
CA PRO A 218 11.42 -10.22 -9.89
C PRO A 218 11.94 -11.66 -10.00
N PRO A 219 11.39 -12.46 -10.92
CA PRO A 219 11.96 -13.76 -11.21
C PRO A 219 13.33 -13.58 -11.90
N ASP A 220 14.22 -14.55 -11.72
CA ASP A 220 15.52 -14.56 -12.43
C ASP A 220 15.35 -14.75 -13.95
N ASP A 221 14.20 -15.29 -14.37
CA ASP A 221 13.86 -15.59 -15.74
C ASP A 221 12.76 -14.65 -16.27
N LEU A 222 13.07 -13.92 -17.34
CA LEU A 222 12.13 -13.02 -18.01
C LEU A 222 10.93 -13.76 -18.61
N ASP A 223 11.06 -15.03 -18.98
CA ASP A 223 9.93 -15.84 -19.47
C ASP A 223 8.84 -15.97 -18.38
N THR A 224 9.24 -15.96 -17.10
CA THR A 224 8.28 -15.94 -15.99
C THR A 224 7.50 -14.62 -15.93
N MET A 225 8.13 -13.48 -16.25
CA MET A 225 7.41 -12.21 -16.36
C MET A 225 6.45 -12.19 -17.56
N GLN A 226 6.81 -12.85 -18.66
CA GLN A 226 5.91 -13.00 -19.80
C GLN A 226 4.68 -13.85 -19.44
N LEU A 227 4.84 -14.92 -18.65
CA LEU A 227 3.71 -15.69 -18.12
C LEU A 227 2.78 -14.81 -17.25
N TRP A 228 3.33 -13.95 -16.40
CA TRP A 228 2.50 -13.03 -15.60
C TRP A 228 1.73 -12.04 -16.47
N LYS A 229 2.36 -11.57 -17.56
CA LYS A 229 1.70 -10.73 -18.55
C LYS A 229 0.55 -11.44 -19.24
N ASP A 230 0.74 -12.69 -19.64
CA ASP A 230 -0.30 -13.51 -20.27
C ASP A 230 -1.45 -13.81 -19.29
N LEU A 231 -1.17 -13.87 -17.99
CA LEU A 231 -2.17 -13.96 -16.93
C LEU A 231 -2.95 -12.64 -16.72
N GLY A 232 -2.54 -11.52 -17.32
CA GLY A 232 -3.21 -10.23 -17.25
C GLY A 232 -2.55 -9.20 -16.32
N VAL A 233 -1.37 -9.49 -15.77
CA VAL A 233 -0.53 -8.47 -15.10
C VAL A 233 0.01 -7.52 -16.17
N ASN A 234 -0.20 -6.23 -16.04
CA ASN A 234 0.17 -5.26 -17.08
C ASN A 234 1.16 -4.19 -16.61
N ALA A 235 1.63 -4.30 -15.38
CA ALA A 235 2.69 -3.47 -14.83
C ALA A 235 3.62 -4.26 -13.90
N ALA A 236 4.82 -3.73 -13.70
CA ALA A 236 5.73 -4.16 -12.65
C ALA A 236 6.11 -2.93 -11.82
N GLU A 237 6.12 -3.10 -10.51
CA GLU A 237 6.47 -2.05 -9.56
C GLU A 237 7.71 -2.51 -8.78
N PHE A 238 8.69 -1.61 -8.68
CA PHE A 238 9.94 -1.85 -7.97
C PHE A 238 10.16 -0.73 -6.97
N ASP A 239 9.92 -1.04 -5.70
CA ASP A 239 10.18 -0.10 -4.62
C ASP A 239 11.69 -0.01 -4.38
N LEU A 240 12.29 1.11 -4.78
CA LEU A 240 13.69 1.40 -4.47
C LEU A 240 13.90 1.71 -2.99
N GLU A 241 12.82 2.05 -2.28
CA GLU A 241 12.72 2.39 -0.85
C GLU A 241 13.57 3.60 -0.41
N VAL A 242 14.88 3.56 -0.62
CA VAL A 242 15.82 4.64 -0.31
C VAL A 242 16.68 4.92 -1.53
N MET A 243 16.65 6.14 -2.07
CA MET A 243 17.38 6.47 -3.31
C MET A 243 18.87 6.79 -3.10
N ASP A 244 19.35 6.87 -1.86
CA ASP A 244 20.74 7.19 -1.55
C ASP A 244 21.56 5.90 -1.37
N PRO A 245 22.59 5.67 -2.22
CA PRO A 245 23.45 4.49 -2.14
C PRO A 245 24.15 4.28 -0.78
N ALA A 246 24.35 5.35 -0.01
CA ALA A 246 24.93 5.25 1.34
C ALA A 246 23.99 4.54 2.31
N TYR A 247 22.68 4.63 2.09
CA TYR A 247 21.64 3.97 2.90
C TYR A 247 21.22 2.60 2.35
N PHE A 248 21.48 2.31 1.07
CA PHE A 248 21.31 0.96 0.49
C PHE A 248 22.18 -0.12 1.15
N LYS A 249 23.36 0.28 1.67
CA LYS A 249 24.33 -0.64 2.29
C LYS A 249 24.08 -0.91 3.78
N ALA A 250 23.12 -0.22 4.40
CA ALA A 250 22.99 -0.13 5.85
C ALA A 250 22.17 -1.26 6.46
#